data_AF-A0A1R1L7J4-F1
#
_entry.id   AF-A0A1R1L7J4-F1
#
_cell.length_a   1.000
_cell.length_b   1.000
_cell.length_c   1.000
_cell.angle_alpha   90.00
_cell.angle_beta   90.00
_cell.angle_gamma   90.00
#
_symmetry.space_group_name_H-M   'P 1'
#
loop_
_entity.id
_entity.type
_entity.pdbx_description
1 polymer ?
#
loop_
_entity_poly.entity_id
_entity_poly.type
_entity_poly.pdbx_seq_one_letter_code
_entity_poly.pdbx_strand_id
1 'polypeptide(L)'
;MVPADLSSLVWRERRALDGVLFALQTVRLHLEHSGERWLDRTLDQLRLAVDALRVATLERTVMSTADGERSLRELAATAAAPLDGILAEHRAAMRERVREIDAERTRVLTLLTVRETTGATAPSTAVGPGPDVRSPIDPHAGIDADLSSALAAQTRVRARLALTDLVPSELGDLLH
;
A
#
# COMPACT_ATOMS: atom_id res chain seq x y z
N MET A 1 -20.42 24.51 11.78
CA MET A 1 -19.71 23.25 12.09
C MET A 1 -19.34 23.19 13.58
N VAL A 2 -19.48 22.03 14.25
CA VAL A 2 -18.98 21.86 15.64
C VAL A 2 -17.49 21.49 15.59
N PRO A 3 -16.59 22.25 16.24
CA PRO A 3 -15.14 22.01 16.24
C PRO A 3 -14.68 20.58 16.58
N ALA A 4 -15.43 19.90 17.45
CA ALA A 4 -15.14 18.54 17.91
C ALA A 4 -15.29 17.49 16.79
N ASP A 5 -16.21 17.71 15.85
CA ASP A 5 -16.48 16.78 14.75
C ASP A 5 -15.33 16.79 13.74
N LEU A 6 -14.82 17.99 13.39
CA LEU A 6 -13.67 18.13 12.50
C LEU A 6 -12.40 17.53 13.10
N SER A 7 -12.11 17.80 14.37
CA SER A 7 -10.94 17.22 15.05
C SER A 7 -11.00 15.68 15.07
N SER A 8 -12.18 15.11 15.31
CA SER A 8 -12.39 13.66 15.29
C SER A 8 -12.17 13.05 13.91
N LEU A 9 -12.63 13.72 12.85
CA LEU A 9 -12.41 13.29 11.46
C LEU A 9 -10.93 13.32 11.08
N VAL A 10 -10.22 14.38 11.44
CA VAL A 10 -8.78 14.52 11.18
C VAL A 10 -7.96 13.46 11.91
N TRP A 11 -8.33 13.12 13.16
CA TRP A 11 -7.74 12.00 13.89
C TRP A 11 -7.98 10.65 13.20
N ARG A 12 -9.17 10.45 12.65
CA ARG A 12 -9.53 9.22 11.94
C ARG A 12 -8.72 9.07 10.65
N GLU A 13 -8.62 10.14 9.87
CA GLU A 13 -7.80 10.18 8.65
C GLU A 13 -6.32 9.90 8.96
N ARG A 14 -5.77 10.52 10.01
CA ARG A 14 -4.40 10.22 10.47
C ARG A 14 -4.21 8.75 10.84
N ARG A 15 -5.15 8.14 11.58
CA ARG A 15 -5.09 6.71 11.91
C ARG A 15 -5.16 5.83 10.67
N ALA A 16 -5.94 6.21 9.67
CA ALA A 16 -6.03 5.47 8.41
C ALA A 16 -4.70 5.52 7.64
N LEU A 17 -4.02 6.67 7.61
CA LEU A 17 -2.65 6.79 7.07
C LEU A 17 -1.66 5.86 7.79
N ASP A 18 -1.68 5.84 9.13
CA ASP A 18 -0.83 4.93 9.91
C ASP A 18 -1.11 3.45 9.55
N GLY A 19 -2.39 3.11 9.31
CA GLY A 19 -2.80 1.78 8.85
C GLY A 19 -2.24 1.40 7.47
N VAL A 20 -2.26 2.34 6.52
CA VAL A 20 -1.67 2.12 5.17
C VAL A 20 -0.16 1.93 5.28
N LEU A 21 0.53 2.77 6.04
CA LEU A 21 1.98 2.65 6.24
C LEU A 21 2.35 1.30 6.85
N PHE A 22 1.63 0.88 7.90
CA PHE A 22 1.84 -0.42 8.53
C PHE A 22 1.65 -1.57 7.54
N ALA A 23 0.60 -1.53 6.73
CA ALA A 23 0.33 -2.58 5.74
C ALA A 23 1.42 -2.62 4.66
N LEU A 24 1.91 -1.46 4.18
CA LEU A 24 3.03 -1.39 3.24
C LEU A 24 4.32 -1.97 3.82
N GLN A 25 4.66 -1.60 5.05
CA GLN A 25 5.84 -2.15 5.74
C GLN A 25 5.74 -3.67 5.90
N THR A 26 4.54 -4.17 6.18
CA THR A 26 4.28 -5.61 6.28
C THR A 26 4.48 -6.31 4.93
N VAL A 27 3.96 -5.74 3.83
CA VAL A 27 4.19 -6.23 2.47
C VAL A 27 5.69 -6.25 2.15
N ARG A 28 6.42 -5.18 2.46
CA ARG A 28 7.88 -5.10 2.27
C ARG A 28 8.60 -6.22 3.03
N LEU A 29 8.29 -6.40 4.31
CA LEU A 29 8.93 -7.43 5.14
C LEU A 29 8.73 -8.84 4.58
N HIS A 30 7.54 -9.16 4.06
CA HIS A 30 7.30 -10.46 3.43
C HIS A 30 8.05 -10.63 2.09
N LEU A 31 8.12 -9.57 1.27
CA LEU A 31 8.92 -9.57 0.05
C LEU A 31 10.42 -9.75 0.33
N GLU A 32 10.92 -9.22 1.44
CA GLU A 32 12.33 -9.35 1.84
C GLU A 32 12.63 -10.72 2.47
N HIS A 33 11.77 -11.25 3.35
CA HIS A 33 12.16 -12.35 4.25
C HIS A 33 11.30 -13.62 4.15
N SER A 34 10.02 -13.53 3.82
CA SER A 34 9.07 -14.66 3.99
C SER A 34 8.58 -15.29 2.70
N GLY A 35 9.01 -14.77 1.55
CA GLY A 35 8.53 -15.22 0.24
C GLY A 35 7.05 -14.87 0.01
N GLU A 36 6.45 -15.49 -1.00
CA GLU A 36 5.16 -15.04 -1.54
C GLU A 36 3.94 -15.66 -0.85
N ARG A 37 4.14 -16.60 0.07
CA ARG A 37 3.08 -17.32 0.80
C ARG A 37 2.10 -16.38 1.51
N TRP A 38 2.60 -15.31 2.13
CA TRP A 38 1.79 -14.35 2.90
C TRP A 38 1.45 -13.09 2.12
N LEU A 39 2.01 -12.95 0.91
CA LEU A 39 1.92 -11.73 0.14
C LEU A 39 0.46 -11.38 -0.18
N ASP A 40 -0.32 -12.34 -0.68
CA ASP A 40 -1.74 -12.12 -1.01
C ASP A 40 -2.56 -11.62 0.18
N ARG A 41 -2.40 -12.25 1.35
CA ARG A 41 -3.06 -11.82 2.59
C ARG A 41 -2.67 -10.40 2.99
N THR A 42 -1.40 -10.05 2.85
CA THR A 42 -0.92 -8.71 3.23
C THR A 42 -1.29 -7.64 2.21
N LEU A 43 -1.47 -8.01 0.94
CA LEU A 43 -2.06 -7.14 -0.07
C LEU A 43 -3.55 -6.87 0.20
N ASP A 44 -4.29 -7.86 0.70
CA ASP A 44 -5.67 -7.65 1.14
C ASP A 44 -5.75 -6.68 2.31
N GLN A 45 -4.85 -6.80 3.28
CA GLN A 45 -4.76 -5.83 4.38
C GLN A 45 -4.41 -4.43 3.88
N LEU A 46 -3.49 -4.30 2.93
CA LEU A 46 -3.15 -3.03 2.30
C LEU A 46 -4.37 -2.40 1.62
N ARG A 47 -5.11 -3.20 0.84
CA ARG A 47 -6.33 -2.74 0.18
C ARG A 47 -7.37 -2.25 1.20
N LEU A 48 -7.63 -3.02 2.25
CA LEU A 48 -8.57 -2.62 3.31
C LEU A 48 -8.15 -1.32 3.99
N ALA A 49 -6.84 -1.13 4.24
CA ALA A 49 -6.32 0.10 4.81
C ALA A 49 -6.50 1.30 3.87
N VAL A 50 -6.27 1.11 2.57
CA VAL A 50 -6.51 2.15 1.54
C VAL A 50 -7.99 2.50 1.45
N ASP A 51 -8.87 1.52 1.46
CA ASP A 51 -10.32 1.75 1.42
C ASP A 51 -10.79 2.50 2.69
N ALA A 52 -10.24 2.18 3.87
CA ALA A 52 -10.51 2.93 5.09
C ALA A 52 -10.00 4.39 5.01
N LEU A 53 -8.84 4.62 4.40
CA LEU A 53 -8.31 5.97 4.17
C LEU A 53 -9.22 6.76 3.24
N ARG A 54 -9.67 6.16 2.12
CA ARG A 54 -10.60 6.81 1.18
C ARG A 54 -11.89 7.24 1.86
N VAL A 55 -12.47 6.39 2.71
CA VAL A 55 -13.67 6.73 3.49
C VAL A 55 -13.39 7.90 4.44
N ALA A 56 -12.29 7.85 5.20
CA ALA A 56 -11.95 8.91 6.15
C ALA A 56 -11.69 10.27 5.46
N THR A 57 -10.99 10.25 4.32
CA THR A 57 -10.75 11.46 3.52
C THR A 57 -12.07 12.00 2.95
N LEU A 58 -12.95 11.15 2.43
CA LEU A 58 -14.25 11.57 1.93
C LEU A 58 -15.12 12.20 3.03
N GLU A 59 -15.17 11.59 4.22
CA GLU A 59 -15.89 12.13 5.38
C GLU A 59 -15.38 13.54 5.74
N ARG A 60 -14.05 13.73 5.76
CA ARG A 60 -13.46 15.06 5.98
C ARG A 60 -13.81 16.02 4.86
N THR A 61 -13.67 15.62 3.61
CA THR A 61 -13.92 16.47 2.45
C THR A 61 -15.36 16.97 2.44
N VAL A 62 -16.34 16.07 2.61
CA VAL A 62 -17.77 16.42 2.71
C VAL A 62 -18.05 17.37 3.87
N MET A 63 -17.39 17.19 5.01
CA MET A 63 -17.54 18.11 6.14
C MET A 63 -16.93 19.49 5.82
N SER A 64 -15.78 19.53 5.15
CA SER A 64 -15.12 20.79 4.77
C SER A 64 -15.84 21.55 3.65
N THR A 65 -16.54 20.85 2.75
CA THR A 65 -17.32 21.49 1.68
C THR A 65 -18.59 22.15 2.22
N ALA A 66 -19.19 21.60 3.29
CA ALA A 66 -20.32 22.24 3.98
C ALA A 66 -20.00 23.65 4.52
N ASP A 67 -18.71 23.94 4.78
CA ASP A 67 -18.22 25.25 5.21
C ASP A 67 -17.60 26.08 4.05
N GLY A 68 -17.90 25.73 2.79
CA GLY A 68 -17.51 26.49 1.60
C GLY A 68 -16.21 26.03 0.94
N GLU A 69 -15.99 24.72 0.85
CA GLU A 69 -14.82 24.09 0.18
C GLU A 69 -13.47 24.58 0.69
N ARG A 70 -13.31 24.68 2.01
CA ARG A 70 -12.04 25.09 2.60
C ARG A 70 -11.09 23.92 2.75
N SER A 71 -9.87 24.10 2.28
CA SER A 71 -8.76 23.18 2.56
C SER A 71 -8.48 23.10 4.07
N LEU A 72 -7.86 22.00 4.52
CA LEU A 72 -7.41 21.86 5.92
C LEU A 72 -6.50 23.01 6.37
N ARG A 73 -5.71 23.57 5.45
CA ARG A 73 -4.86 24.75 5.70
C ARG A 73 -5.70 25.99 6.00
N GLU A 74 -6.76 26.22 5.24
CA GLU A 74 -7.67 27.36 5.42
C GLU A 74 -8.54 27.20 6.67
N LEU A 75 -8.95 25.96 6.98
CA LEU A 75 -9.66 25.65 8.22
C LEU A 75 -8.77 25.92 9.44
N ALA A 76 -7.50 25.48 9.42
CA ALA A 76 -6.55 25.77 10.49
C ALA A 76 -6.30 27.28 10.66
N ALA A 77 -6.17 28.03 9.55
CA ALA A 77 -5.90 29.47 9.57
C ALA A 77 -7.10 30.31 10.06
N THR A 78 -8.33 29.78 9.98
CA THR A 78 -9.56 30.47 10.40
C THR A 78 -10.13 29.95 11.71
N ALA A 79 -9.55 28.89 12.27
CA ALA A 79 -9.95 28.33 13.54
C ALA A 79 -9.54 29.23 14.71
N ALA A 80 -10.38 29.28 15.75
CA ALA A 80 -10.04 29.95 16.99
C ALA A 80 -9.13 29.07 17.87
N ALA A 81 -8.28 29.69 18.68
CA ALA A 81 -7.48 28.98 19.66
C ALA A 81 -8.36 28.16 20.63
N PRO A 82 -7.97 26.93 21.02
CA PRO A 82 -6.70 26.25 20.71
C PRO A 82 -6.72 25.37 19.45
N LEU A 83 -7.82 25.40 18.68
CA LEU A 83 -8.06 24.46 17.59
C LEU A 83 -7.14 24.68 16.39
N ASP A 84 -6.71 25.93 16.16
CA ASP A 84 -5.73 26.32 15.16
C ASP A 84 -4.41 25.53 15.29
N GLY A 85 -3.84 25.47 16.49
CA GLY A 85 -2.60 24.75 16.78
C GLY A 85 -2.76 23.24 16.61
N ILE A 86 -3.89 22.69 17.08
CA ILE A 86 -4.21 21.27 16.95
C ILE A 86 -4.31 20.88 15.46
N LEU A 87 -5.06 21.63 14.66
CA LEU A 87 -5.22 21.35 13.23
C LEU A 87 -3.91 21.51 12.45
N ALA A 88 -3.07 22.48 12.83
CA ALA A 88 -1.74 22.64 12.25
C ALA A 88 -0.82 21.46 12.55
N GLU A 89 -0.80 20.97 13.80
CA GLU A 89 -0.04 19.78 14.19
C GLU A 89 -0.51 18.54 13.44
N HIS A 90 -1.83 18.36 13.32
CA HIS A 90 -2.41 17.28 12.55
C HIS A 90 -2.00 17.32 11.08
N ARG A 91 -2.09 18.48 10.43
CA ARG A 91 -1.67 18.64 9.04
C ARG A 91 -0.18 18.31 8.89
N ALA A 92 0.67 18.75 9.79
CA ALA A 92 2.10 18.42 9.76
C ALA A 92 2.34 16.91 9.88
N ALA A 93 1.68 16.25 10.84
CA ALA A 93 1.80 14.80 11.02
C ALA A 93 1.29 14.00 9.82
N MET A 94 0.16 14.39 9.24
CA MET A 94 -0.38 13.73 8.05
C MET A 94 0.55 13.88 6.83
N ARG A 95 1.13 15.07 6.63
CA ARG A 95 2.13 15.29 5.56
C ARG A 95 3.35 14.39 5.70
N GLU A 96 3.83 14.20 6.92
CA GLU A 96 4.94 13.30 7.15
C GLU A 96 4.57 11.85 6.84
N ARG A 97 3.39 11.39 7.27
CA ARG A 97 2.90 10.05 6.94
C ARG A 97 2.72 9.82 5.45
N VAL A 98 2.23 10.81 4.70
CA VAL A 98 2.13 10.70 3.23
C VAL A 98 3.52 10.50 2.59
N ARG A 99 4.54 11.25 3.04
CA ARG A 99 5.92 11.08 2.55
C ARG A 99 6.48 9.70 2.86
N GLU A 100 6.25 9.20 4.07
CA GLU A 100 6.68 7.87 4.48
C GLU A 100 5.98 6.78 3.65
N ILE A 101 4.68 6.92 3.39
CA ILE A 101 3.91 6.03 2.52
C ILE A 101 4.48 6.02 1.10
N ASP A 102 4.78 7.18 0.52
CA ASP A 102 5.37 7.28 -0.83
C ASP A 102 6.76 6.63 -0.91
N ALA A 103 7.60 6.87 0.10
CA ALA A 103 8.91 6.25 0.20
C ALA A 103 8.80 4.72 0.31
N GLU A 104 7.88 4.23 1.15
CA GLU A 104 7.67 2.80 1.36
C GLU A 104 7.08 2.11 0.13
N ARG A 105 6.09 2.74 -0.51
CA ARG A 105 5.54 2.30 -1.80
C ARG A 105 6.64 2.14 -2.85
N THR A 106 7.54 3.11 -2.96
CA THR A 106 8.66 3.08 -3.90
C THR A 106 9.59 1.90 -3.62
N ARG A 107 9.90 1.62 -2.34
CA ARG A 107 10.70 0.46 -1.94
C ARG A 107 10.03 -0.86 -2.33
N VAL A 108 8.73 -1.00 -2.04
CA VAL A 108 7.97 -2.20 -2.42
C VAL A 108 7.97 -2.42 -3.94
N LEU A 109 7.72 -1.38 -4.73
CA LEU A 109 7.75 -1.46 -6.19
C LEU A 109 9.14 -1.87 -6.73
N THR A 110 10.19 -1.38 -6.09
CA THR A 110 11.58 -1.76 -6.43
C THR A 110 11.82 -3.25 -6.17
N LEU A 111 11.41 -3.76 -5.01
CA LEU A 111 11.54 -5.18 -4.66
C LEU A 111 10.76 -6.09 -5.61
N LEU A 112 9.55 -5.71 -5.98
CA LEU A 112 8.74 -6.45 -6.96
C LEU A 112 9.44 -6.52 -8.32
N THR A 113 10.00 -5.40 -8.78
CA THR A 113 10.74 -5.32 -10.05
C THR A 113 12.00 -6.19 -10.03
N VAL A 114 12.77 -6.19 -8.94
CA VAL A 114 13.96 -7.04 -8.79
C VAL A 114 13.60 -8.53 -8.78
N ARG A 115 12.49 -8.91 -8.14
CA ARG A 115 12.01 -10.30 -8.13
C ARG A 115 11.54 -10.75 -9.51
N GLU A 116 10.89 -9.87 -10.27
CA GLU A 116 10.49 -10.12 -11.65
C GLU A 116 11.69 -10.41 -12.57
N THR A 117 12.74 -9.60 -12.48
CA THR A 117 13.96 -9.81 -13.29
C THR A 117 14.73 -11.06 -12.87
N THR A 118 14.76 -11.37 -11.57
CA THR A 118 15.42 -12.59 -11.06
C THR A 118 14.66 -13.86 -11.45
N GLY A 119 13.32 -13.84 -11.38
CA GLY A 119 12.47 -14.99 -11.75
C GLY A 119 12.40 -15.26 -13.27
N ALA A 120 12.63 -14.26 -14.11
CA ALA A 120 12.70 -14.43 -15.56
C ALA A 120 14.00 -15.09 -16.05
N THR A 121 14.99 -15.25 -15.17
CA THR A 121 16.35 -15.74 -15.52
C THR A 121 16.56 -17.19 -15.05
N ALA A 122 15.57 -18.06 -15.24
CA ALA A 122 15.81 -19.50 -15.24
C ALA A 122 15.85 -19.99 -16.69
N PRO A 123 17.04 -20.14 -17.31
CA PRO A 123 17.13 -20.85 -18.57
C PRO A 123 16.69 -22.29 -18.31
N SER A 124 15.51 -22.65 -18.83
CA SER A 124 15.10 -24.03 -19.02
C SER A 124 16.27 -24.76 -19.67
N THR A 125 16.95 -25.58 -18.88
CA THR A 125 18.16 -26.27 -19.30
C THR A 125 17.70 -27.39 -20.24
N ALA A 126 17.56 -27.03 -21.51
CA ALA A 126 17.27 -27.97 -22.57
C ALA A 126 18.52 -28.84 -22.77
N VAL A 127 18.41 -30.08 -22.29
CA VAL A 127 18.90 -31.31 -22.92
C VAL A 127 20.42 -31.38 -23.13
N GLY A 128 21.12 -31.91 -22.12
CA GLY A 128 22.35 -32.68 -22.34
C GLY A 128 22.00 -34.15 -22.56
N PRO A 129 22.55 -34.85 -23.57
CA PRO A 129 22.33 -36.27 -23.76
C PRO A 129 23.26 -37.06 -22.83
N GLY A 130 22.71 -37.68 -21.79
CA GLY A 130 23.44 -38.58 -20.88
C GLY A 130 22.51 -39.68 -20.35
N PRO A 131 22.95 -40.96 -20.30
CA PRO A 131 22.04 -42.09 -20.19
C PRO A 131 21.57 -42.37 -18.76
N ASP A 132 20.25 -42.55 -18.66
CA ASP A 132 19.52 -43.49 -17.81
C ASP A 132 19.94 -43.65 -16.33
N VAL A 133 19.35 -42.80 -15.48
CA VAL A 133 18.92 -43.21 -14.13
C VAL A 133 17.46 -42.81 -14.00
N ARG A 134 16.55 -43.76 -14.24
CA ARG A 134 15.10 -43.61 -14.04
C ARG A 134 14.81 -43.42 -12.55
N SER A 135 14.92 -42.19 -12.06
CA SER A 135 14.03 -41.74 -10.99
C SER A 135 12.60 -41.81 -11.53
N PRO A 136 11.60 -42.23 -10.75
CA PRO A 136 10.22 -42.04 -11.14
C PRO A 136 10.03 -40.54 -11.36
N ILE A 137 9.85 -40.14 -12.62
CA ILE A 137 9.38 -38.80 -12.96
C ILE A 137 7.99 -38.76 -12.35
N ASP A 138 7.84 -38.15 -11.17
CA ASP A 138 6.54 -37.89 -10.58
C ASP A 138 5.89 -36.77 -11.41
N PRO A 139 4.89 -37.09 -12.26
CA PRO A 139 4.30 -36.10 -13.15
C PRO A 139 3.59 -34.98 -12.39
N HIS A 140 3.27 -35.17 -11.10
CA HIS A 140 2.62 -34.16 -10.28
C HIS A 140 3.60 -33.08 -9.77
N ALA A 141 4.88 -33.43 -9.55
CA ALA A 141 5.87 -32.48 -9.04
C ALA A 141 6.16 -31.32 -10.00
N GLY A 142 6.11 -31.56 -11.31
CA GLY A 142 6.26 -30.50 -12.32
C GLY A 142 5.05 -29.57 -12.40
N ILE A 143 3.84 -30.14 -12.28
CA ILE A 143 2.57 -29.40 -12.32
C ILE A 143 2.46 -28.46 -11.09
N ASP A 144 2.85 -28.94 -9.90
CA ASP A 144 2.80 -28.15 -8.67
C ASP A 144 3.79 -26.97 -8.69
N ALA A 145 4.98 -27.16 -9.28
CA ALA A 145 5.99 -26.11 -9.42
C ALA A 145 5.54 -25.02 -10.41
N ASP A 146 4.98 -25.41 -11.56
CA ASP A 146 4.45 -24.48 -12.56
C ASP A 146 3.25 -23.69 -12.02
N LEU A 147 2.35 -24.35 -11.29
CA LEU A 147 1.21 -23.70 -10.63
C LEU A 147 1.68 -22.70 -9.57
N SER A 148 2.66 -23.08 -8.74
CA SER A 148 3.22 -22.19 -7.73
C SER A 148 3.91 -20.96 -8.36
N SER A 149 4.59 -21.13 -9.49
CA SER A 149 5.21 -20.04 -10.25
C SER A 149 4.17 -19.10 -10.87
N ALA A 150 3.09 -19.65 -11.41
CA ALA A 150 1.99 -18.88 -11.97
C ALA A 150 1.26 -18.06 -10.89
N LEU A 151 0.97 -18.65 -9.73
CA LEU A 151 0.36 -17.95 -8.58
C LEU A 151 1.27 -16.84 -8.06
N ALA A 152 2.58 -17.09 -8.02
CA ALA A 152 3.59 -16.10 -7.66
C ALA A 152 3.56 -14.89 -8.62
N ALA A 153 3.54 -15.15 -9.93
CA ALA A 153 3.43 -14.10 -10.94
C ALA A 153 2.12 -13.30 -10.81
N GLN A 154 0.99 -13.98 -10.60
CA GLN A 154 -0.31 -13.34 -10.41
C GLN A 154 -0.32 -12.43 -9.16
N THR A 155 0.26 -12.90 -8.06
CA THR A 155 0.34 -12.14 -6.80
C THR A 155 1.17 -10.86 -6.98
N ARG A 156 2.27 -10.92 -7.74
CA ARG A 156 3.09 -9.73 -8.07
C ARG A 156 2.34 -8.71 -8.92
N VAL A 157 1.59 -9.15 -9.93
CA VAL A 157 0.74 -8.25 -10.74
C VAL A 157 -0.31 -7.57 -9.86
N ARG A 158 -0.97 -8.32 -8.99
CA ARG A 158 -1.96 -7.78 -8.03
C ARG A 158 -1.32 -6.76 -7.09
N ALA A 159 -0.12 -7.02 -6.59
CA ALA A 159 0.63 -6.08 -5.76
C ALA A 159 0.86 -4.75 -6.49
N ARG A 160 1.29 -4.82 -7.75
CA ARG A 160 1.57 -3.63 -8.56
C ARG A 160 0.31 -2.79 -8.81
N LEU A 161 -0.82 -3.43 -9.10
CA LEU A 161 -2.10 -2.73 -9.27
C LEU A 161 -2.52 -2.04 -7.97
N ALA A 162 -2.48 -2.75 -6.84
CA ALA A 162 -2.82 -2.19 -5.53
C ALA A 162 -1.94 -0.98 -5.16
N LEU A 163 -0.65 -1.03 -5.49
CA LEU A 163 0.29 0.07 -5.26
C LEU A 163 0.07 1.23 -6.25
N THR A 164 -0.39 0.97 -7.46
CA THR A 164 -0.69 2.03 -8.44
C THR A 164 -1.90 2.84 -7.98
N ASP A 165 -2.90 2.17 -7.42
CA ASP A 165 -4.13 2.78 -6.88
C ASP A 165 -3.96 3.41 -5.48
N LEU A 166 -2.76 3.31 -4.90
CA LEU A 166 -2.44 3.75 -3.55
C LEU A 166 -2.30 5.27 -3.40
N VAL A 167 -2.27 6.02 -4.50
CA VAL A 167 -2.27 7.48 -4.47
C VAL A 167 -3.69 7.95 -4.79
N PRO A 168 -4.55 8.19 -3.78
CA PRO A 168 -5.68 9.06 -3.98
C PRO A 168 -5.13 10.39 -4.49
N SER A 169 -5.59 10.82 -5.65
CA SER A 169 -5.47 12.22 -6.09
C SER A 169 -5.88 13.19 -4.99
N GLU A 170 -6.75 12.76 -4.07
CA GLU A 170 -7.21 13.48 -2.88
C GLU A 170 -6.15 13.66 -1.77
N LEU A 171 -5.09 12.86 -1.73
CA LEU A 171 -3.94 13.13 -0.83
C LEU A 171 -3.06 14.28 -1.36
N GLY A 172 -3.17 14.63 -2.63
CA GLY A 172 -2.49 15.80 -3.21
C GLY A 172 -2.84 17.09 -2.49
N ASP A 173 -4.09 17.22 -2.03
CA ASP A 173 -4.57 18.39 -1.27
C ASP A 173 -3.95 18.51 0.13
N LEU A 174 -3.41 17.40 0.68
CA LEU A 174 -2.65 17.44 1.94
C LEU A 174 -1.21 17.90 1.73
N LEU A 175 -0.66 17.74 0.52
CA LEU A 175 0.73 18.07 0.19
C LEU A 175 0.92 19.54 -0.19
N HIS A 176 -0.11 20.18 -0.76
CA HIS A 176 -0.17 21.61 -1.11
C HIS A 176 -0.89 22.45 -0.04
#